data_AF-A0A962YRZ1-F1
#
_entry.id   AF-A0A962YRZ1-F1
#
_cell.length_a   1.000
_cell.length_b   1.000
_cell.length_c   1.000
_cell.angle_alpha   90.00
_cell.angle_beta   90.00
_cell.angle_gamma   90.00
#
_symmetry.space_group_name_H-M   'P 1'
#
loop_
_entity.id
_entity.type
_entity.pdbx_description
1 polymer ?
#
loop_
_entity_poly.entity_id
_entity_poly.type
_entity_poly.pdbx_seq_one_letter_code
_entity_poly.pdbx_strand_id
1 'polypeptide(L)'
;MSDVDPIIGNWYRNEDTDNDFEVVALDEDAQTVEIQYFDGELEEMDLDAWYELPLEIIEAPEDWSGPYDEIEPDDLGYDKDEEFSDENDLLADRED
;
A
#
# COMPACT_ATOMS: atom_id res chain seq x y z
N MET A 1 9.34 2.91 -7.23
CA MET A 1 8.16 2.05 -7.38
C MET A 1 8.11 1.22 -6.13
N SER A 2 7.30 1.64 -5.19
CA SER A 2 7.02 0.88 -3.99
C SER A 2 6.20 -0.34 -4.35
N ASP A 3 6.59 -1.46 -3.75
CA ASP A 3 5.87 -2.74 -3.82
C ASP A 3 5.09 -2.99 -2.52
N VAL A 4 4.93 -1.94 -1.70
CA VAL A 4 4.31 -2.02 -0.37
C VAL A 4 2.93 -1.40 -0.41
N ASP A 5 1.93 -2.14 0.02
CA ASP A 5 0.56 -1.64 0.17
C ASP A 5 0.44 -0.75 1.41
N PRO A 6 -0.35 0.34 1.35
CA PRO A 6 -0.67 1.14 2.53
C PRO A 6 -1.64 0.39 3.45
N ILE A 7 -1.17 0.02 4.64
CA ILE A 7 -1.94 -0.75 5.61
C ILE A 7 -2.14 0.11 6.84
N ILE A 8 -3.40 0.31 7.23
CA ILE A 8 -3.75 1.08 8.42
C ILE A 8 -3.10 0.46 9.66
N GLY A 9 -2.34 1.27 10.39
CA GLY A 9 -1.56 0.89 11.58
C GLY A 9 -0.11 0.52 11.31
N ASN A 10 0.32 0.41 10.04
CA ASN A 10 1.71 0.15 9.70
C ASN A 10 2.52 1.42 9.50
N TRP A 11 3.81 1.32 9.78
CA TRP A 11 4.80 2.38 9.61
C TRP A 11 5.60 2.20 8.33
N TYR A 12 5.86 3.32 7.67
CA TYR A 12 6.56 3.38 6.40
C TYR A 12 7.61 4.49 6.46
N ARG A 13 8.76 4.23 5.83
CA ARG A 13 9.84 5.20 5.65
C ARG A 13 10.00 5.53 4.18
N ASN A 14 10.02 6.82 3.86
CA ASN A 14 10.36 7.30 2.54
C ASN A 14 11.89 7.36 2.39
N GLU A 15 12.47 6.55 1.50
CA GLU A 15 13.91 6.50 1.26
C GLU A 15 14.48 7.78 0.61
N ASP A 16 13.65 8.57 -0.08
CA ASP A 16 14.09 9.80 -0.74
C ASP A 16 14.24 10.96 0.26
N THR A 17 13.30 11.05 1.22
CA THR A 17 13.24 12.16 2.19
C THR A 17 13.70 11.77 3.60
N ASP A 18 13.90 10.46 3.88
CA ASP A 18 14.23 9.92 5.20
C ASP A 18 13.17 10.28 6.26
N ASN A 19 11.90 10.27 5.85
CA ASN A 19 10.76 10.59 6.72
C ASN A 19 9.95 9.34 7.08
N ASP A 20 9.55 9.28 8.35
CA ASP A 20 8.74 8.21 8.93
C ASP A 20 7.30 8.64 9.13
N PHE A 21 6.36 7.78 8.76
CA PHE A 21 4.93 8.02 8.95
C PHE A 21 4.15 6.71 9.09
N GLU A 22 3.02 6.76 9.79
CA GLU A 22 2.07 5.67 9.97
C GLU A 22 0.86 5.88 9.06
N VAL A 23 0.34 4.83 8.42
CA VAL A 23 -0.95 4.93 7.73
C VAL A 23 -2.07 4.86 8.77
N VAL A 24 -2.93 5.87 8.82
CA VAL A 24 -4.05 5.92 9.78
C VAL A 24 -5.41 5.71 9.12
N ALA A 25 -5.52 5.94 7.81
CA ALA A 25 -6.71 5.62 7.03
C ALA A 25 -6.35 5.25 5.59
N LEU A 26 -7.18 4.40 4.99
CA LEU A 26 -7.13 4.03 3.57
C LEU A 26 -8.56 4.06 3.03
N ASP A 27 -8.76 4.78 1.92
CA ASP A 27 -10.03 4.86 1.21
C ASP A 27 -9.86 4.25 -0.19
N GLU A 28 -10.30 3.00 -0.35
CA GLU A 28 -10.18 2.24 -1.61
C GLU A 28 -11.10 2.82 -2.70
N ASP A 29 -12.24 3.40 -2.32
CA ASP A 29 -13.20 4.02 -3.25
C ASP A 29 -12.65 5.31 -3.86
N ALA A 30 -12.02 6.17 -3.05
CA ALA A 30 -11.36 7.40 -3.49
C ALA A 30 -9.93 7.15 -4.00
N GLN A 31 -9.37 5.96 -3.76
CA GLN A 31 -7.97 5.62 -4.02
C GLN A 31 -7.00 6.58 -3.33
N THR A 32 -7.26 6.91 -2.05
CA THR A 32 -6.43 7.79 -1.24
C THR A 32 -6.03 7.13 0.07
N VAL A 33 -4.89 7.53 0.62
CA VAL A 33 -4.34 7.09 1.90
C VAL A 33 -4.06 8.29 2.78
N GLU A 34 -4.42 8.21 4.06
CA GLU A 34 -4.10 9.21 5.07
C GLU A 34 -2.97 8.69 5.95
N ILE A 35 -1.88 9.47 6.01
CA ILE A 35 -0.70 9.18 6.81
C ILE A 35 -0.56 10.17 7.96
N GLN A 36 0.02 9.71 9.07
CA GLN A 36 0.37 10.50 10.24
C GLN A 36 1.88 10.52 10.43
N TYR A 37 2.44 11.72 10.48
CA TYR A 37 3.85 11.94 10.84
C TYR A 37 4.06 11.90 12.35
N PHE A 38 5.31 11.70 12.79
CA PHE A 38 5.70 11.73 14.22
C PHE A 38 5.25 13.00 14.98
N ASP A 39 5.17 14.15 14.30
CA ASP A 39 4.71 15.42 14.90
C ASP A 39 3.19 15.46 15.15
N GLY A 40 2.45 14.44 14.68
CA GLY A 40 0.99 14.36 14.74
C GLY A 40 0.29 15.06 13.56
N GLU A 41 1.05 15.47 12.54
CA GLU A 41 0.49 16.02 11.31
C GLU A 41 -0.13 14.91 10.46
N LEU A 42 -1.34 15.15 9.96
CA LEU A 42 -2.05 14.25 9.06
C LEU A 42 -1.92 14.77 7.63
N GLU A 43 -1.59 13.88 6.71
CA GLU A 43 -1.48 14.17 5.29
C GLU A 43 -2.24 13.12 4.47
N GLU A 44 -3.02 13.58 3.50
CA GLU A 44 -3.70 12.72 2.53
C GLU A 44 -2.87 12.67 1.24
N MET A 45 -2.70 11.45 0.71
CA MET A 45 -1.96 11.18 -0.51
C MET A 45 -2.73 10.24 -1.42
N ASP A 46 -2.61 10.41 -2.73
CA ASP A 46 -3.18 9.49 -3.71
C ASP A 46 -2.42 8.14 -3.71
N LEU A 47 -3.15 7.04 -3.92
CA LEU A 47 -2.55 5.70 -4.04
C LEU A 47 -1.58 5.60 -5.21
N ASP A 48 -1.85 6.30 -6.32
CA ASP A 48 -0.93 6.33 -7.47
C ASP A 48 0.43 6.92 -7.05
N ALA A 49 0.42 8.05 -6.34
CA ALA A 49 1.62 8.69 -5.80
C ALA A 49 2.33 7.81 -4.77
N TRP A 50 1.58 7.09 -3.93
CA TRP A 50 2.13 6.13 -2.98
C TRP A 50 3.01 5.07 -3.68
N TYR A 51 2.52 4.46 -4.76
CA TYR A 51 3.27 3.45 -5.51
C TYR A 51 4.43 4.04 -6.35
N GLU A 52 4.38 5.33 -6.68
CA GLU A 52 5.49 6.01 -7.33
C GLU A 52 6.69 6.25 -6.40
N LEU A 53 6.42 6.48 -5.11
CA LEU A 53 7.43 6.75 -4.09
C LEU A 53 8.28 5.50 -3.74
N PRO A 54 9.52 5.68 -3.25
CA PRO A 54 10.33 4.61 -2.67
C PRO A 54 10.07 4.51 -1.16
N LEU A 55 9.01 3.79 -0.80
CA LEU A 55 8.60 3.52 0.57
C LEU A 55 9.02 2.12 1.01
N GLU A 56 9.58 2.03 2.21
CA GLU A 56 9.93 0.78 2.90
C GLU A 56 9.03 0.60 4.13
N ILE A 57 8.46 -0.59 4.33
CA ILE A 57 7.76 -0.93 5.57
C ILE A 57 8.82 -1.03 6.67
N ILE A 58 8.65 -0.23 7.72
CA ILE A 58 9.51 -0.26 8.89
C ILE A 58 8.72 -0.72 10.10
N GLU A 59 9.40 -1.34 11.05
CA GLU A 59 8.84 -1.52 12.38
C GLU A 59 8.68 -0.14 13.04
N ALA A 60 7.56 0.06 13.75
CA ALA A 60 7.37 1.27 14.54
C ALA A 60 8.60 1.49 15.44
N PRO A 61 9.13 2.72 15.54
CA PRO A 61 10.26 2.97 16.43
C PRO A 61 9.89 2.54 17.85
N GLU A 62 10.84 1.94 18.59
CA GLU A 62 10.65 1.33 19.94
C GLU A 62 9.99 2.26 21.00
N ASP A 63 9.84 3.55 20.70
CA ASP A 63 9.21 4.56 21.56
C ASP A 63 7.71 4.81 21.24
N TRP A 64 7.20 4.35 20.09
CA TRP A 64 5.82 4.57 19.64
C TRP A 64 4.90 3.36 19.83
N SER A 65 5.43 2.16 19.69
CA SER A 65 4.69 0.93 19.99
C SER A 65 4.78 0.64 21.48
N GLY A 66 3.82 1.16 22.25
CA GLY A 66 3.46 0.55 23.52
C GLY A 66 3.23 -0.97 23.36
N PRO A 67 3.23 -1.77 24.43
CA PRO A 67 3.52 -3.22 24.42
C PRO A 67 2.49 -4.16 23.73
N TYR A 68 1.99 -3.83 22.53
CA TYR A 68 0.84 -4.51 21.95
C TYR A 68 0.91 -4.98 20.50
N ASP A 69 1.97 -4.74 19.72
CA ASP A 69 1.92 -5.12 18.29
C ASP A 69 3.12 -5.97 17.84
N GLU A 70 2.93 -7.30 17.93
CA GLU A 70 3.73 -8.34 17.28
C GLU A 70 2.93 -8.92 16.08
N ILE A 71 2.47 -8.09 15.15
CA ILE A 71 1.85 -8.59 13.91
C ILE A 71 2.86 -8.46 12.77
N GLU A 72 3.53 -9.57 12.48
CA GLU A 72 4.49 -9.72 11.38
C GLU A 72 3.78 -9.55 10.02
N PRO A 73 4.18 -8.58 9.17
CA PRO A 73 3.57 -8.33 7.86
C PRO A 73 4.14 -9.23 6.74
N ASP A 74 4.37 -10.53 7.01
CA ASP A 74 4.92 -11.47 6.02
C ASP A 74 3.86 -12.14 5.12
N ASP A 75 2.57 -11.77 5.22
CA ASP A 75 1.46 -12.47 4.54
C ASP A 75 0.41 -11.52 3.95
N LEU A 76 0.82 -10.58 3.08
CA LEU A 76 -0.13 -9.91 2.17
C LEU A 76 0.38 -10.01 0.73
N GLY A 77 0.40 -11.26 0.24
CA GLY A 77 0.51 -11.55 -1.19
C GLY A 77 -0.76 -11.15 -1.92
N TYR A 78 -0.86 -9.89 -2.34
CA TYR A 78 -1.78 -9.49 -3.39
C TYR A 78 -1.01 -9.49 -4.72
N ASP A 79 -1.05 -10.67 -5.34
CA ASP A 79 -0.77 -10.91 -6.75
C ASP A 79 -1.56 -9.88 -7.56
N LYS A 80 -0.87 -8.83 -8.03
CA LYS A 80 -1.44 -7.80 -8.88
C LYS A 80 -2.00 -8.48 -10.12
N ASP A 81 -3.33 -8.56 -10.14
CA ASP A 81 -4.17 -9.11 -11.20
C ASP A 81 -3.55 -8.93 -12.58
N GLU A 82 -3.25 -10.09 -13.18
CA GLU A 82 -2.91 -10.26 -14.59
C GLU A 82 -3.91 -9.50 -15.48
N GLU A 83 -3.34 -8.54 -16.21
CA GLU A 83 -3.75 -8.02 -17.51
C GLU A 83 -5.25 -8.08 -17.87
N PHE A 84 -5.91 -6.93 -17.69
CA PHE A 84 -6.95 -6.51 -18.61
C PHE A 84 -6.42 -6.52 -20.05
N SER A 85 -6.88 -7.46 -20.88
CA SER A 85 -7.18 -7.15 -22.28
C SER A 85 -8.27 -8.07 -22.83
N ASP A 86 -9.43 -7.46 -22.99
CA ASP A 86 -10.57 -7.86 -23.79
C ASP A 86 -10.14 -8.43 -25.15
N GLU A 87 -10.38 -9.72 -25.43
CA GLU A 87 -10.65 -10.18 -26.80
C GLU A 87 -11.75 -11.27 -26.79
N ASN A 88 -12.98 -10.78 -26.69
CA ASN A 88 -14.15 -11.38 -27.30
C ASN A 88 -13.91 -11.49 -28.82
N ASP A 89 -13.37 -12.62 -29.29
CA ASP A 89 -13.50 -13.06 -30.69
C ASP A 89 -14.03 -14.50 -30.78
N LEU A 90 -15.36 -14.56 -30.73
CA LEU A 90 -16.20 -15.32 -31.66
C LEU A 90 -15.91 -16.82 -31.84
N LEU A 91 -16.71 -17.59 -31.10
CA LEU A 91 -17.50 -18.72 -31.58
C LEU A 91 -17.49 -19.01 -33.10
N ALA A 92 -17.36 -20.32 -33.36
CA ALA A 92 -17.96 -21.10 -34.44
C ALA A 92 -17.12 -21.32 -35.70
N ASP A 93 -16.48 -22.50 -35.76
CA ASP A 93 -16.95 -23.46 -36.74
C ASP A 93 -16.93 -24.88 -36.19
N ARG A 94 -18.07 -25.53 -36.38
CA ARG A 94 -18.38 -26.93 -36.12
C ARG A 94 -18.08 -27.68 -37.44
N GLU A 95 -17.95 -29.01 -37.35
CA GLU A 95 -17.97 -29.99 -38.46
C GLU A 95 -16.58 -30.22 -39.10
N ASP A 96 -16.09 -31.43 -39.37
CA ASP A 96 -16.60 -32.83 -39.39
C ASP A 96 -15.44 -33.77 -39.01
#